data_AF-A0A1F4HQS8-F1
#
_entry.id   AF-A0A1F4HQS8-F1
#
_cell.length_a   1.000
_cell.length_b   1.000
_cell.length_c   1.000
_cell.angle_alpha   90.00
_cell.angle_beta   90.00
_cell.angle_gamma   90.00
#
_symmetry.space_group_name_H-M   'P 1'
#
loop_
_entity.id
_entity.type
_entity.pdbx_description
1 polymer ?
#
loop_
_entity_poly.entity_id
_entity_poly.type
_entity_poly.pdbx_seq_one_letter_code
_entity_poly.pdbx_strand_id
1 'polypeptide(L)'
;MPQIHLLSGGAAKGLVSPLQPRFLAQTGFAVEGRFDAVGMMRDQLLAGTPCDVVILTDALITQLTASGHVAAGSARPLGLVKTGIAVKDGAALSPLATAAQLKQALQAATAIYFPDPVKATAGIHFMKVLRQLGIDAQVADRLRPYPNGAAAMQALSQAGEPGAIGCTQVTEILFAPGVQLVAALPKEFELATLYTAAVCSQAAQPQAATDLIELLASEEAAPLRSAGGFESTTA
;
A
#
# COMPACT_ATOMS: atom_id res chain seq x y z
N MET A 1 -23.44 4.68 -16.98
CA MET A 1 -22.32 3.78 -17.31
C MET A 1 -22.26 2.72 -16.22
N PRO A 2 -22.22 1.42 -16.56
CA PRO A 2 -22.15 0.37 -15.55
C PRO A 2 -20.80 0.43 -14.81
N GLN A 3 -20.78 -0.03 -13.56
CA GLN A 3 -19.63 0.10 -12.67
C GLN A 3 -19.37 -1.21 -11.94
N ILE A 4 -18.10 -1.44 -11.60
CA ILE A 4 -17.69 -2.44 -10.61
C ILE A 4 -17.13 -1.73 -9.39
N HIS A 5 -17.40 -2.27 -8.21
CA HIS A 5 -16.95 -1.72 -6.94
C HIS A 5 -15.67 -2.42 -6.49
N LEU A 6 -14.68 -1.62 -6.09
CA LEU A 6 -13.38 -2.10 -5.64
C LEU A 6 -13.08 -1.60 -4.23
N LEU A 7 -12.76 -2.51 -3.32
CA LEU A 7 -12.14 -2.19 -2.02
C LEU A 7 -10.68 -2.60 -2.04
N SER A 8 -9.77 -1.66 -1.82
CA SER A 8 -8.34 -1.90 -2.05
C SER A 8 -7.44 -1.28 -1.00
N GLY A 9 -6.40 -2.01 -0.60
CA GLY A 9 -5.29 -1.43 0.15
C GLY A 9 -4.64 -0.30 -0.65
N GLY A 10 -4.33 0.82 0.02
CA GLY A 10 -3.75 2.02 -0.60
C GLY A 10 -2.57 1.75 -1.54
N ALA A 11 -1.75 0.74 -1.20
CA ALA A 11 -0.59 0.30 -1.98
C ALA A 11 -0.89 -0.09 -3.44
N ALA A 12 -2.13 -0.49 -3.77
CA ALA A 12 -2.50 -0.86 -5.14
C ALA A 12 -3.14 0.27 -5.96
N LYS A 13 -3.35 1.46 -5.37
CA LYS A 13 -3.99 2.59 -6.05
C LYS A 13 -3.26 3.01 -7.32
N GLY A 14 -1.93 3.09 -7.24
CA GLY A 14 -1.09 3.47 -8.37
C GLY A 14 -1.04 2.44 -9.50
N LEU A 15 -1.37 1.18 -9.23
CA LEU A 15 -1.51 0.15 -10.25
C LEU A 15 -2.90 0.19 -10.90
N VAL A 16 -3.95 0.35 -10.10
CA VAL A 16 -5.33 0.34 -10.60
C VAL A 16 -5.64 1.56 -11.44
N SER A 17 -5.30 2.77 -10.96
CA SER A 17 -5.75 4.03 -11.57
C SER A 17 -5.34 4.18 -13.05
N PRO A 18 -4.08 3.87 -13.44
CA PRO A 18 -3.67 3.97 -14.85
C PRO A 18 -4.33 2.96 -15.78
N LEU A 19 -4.84 1.84 -15.26
CA LEU A 19 -5.47 0.77 -16.05
C LEU A 19 -6.98 0.95 -16.22
N GLN A 20 -7.63 1.85 -15.46
CA GLN A 20 -9.07 2.09 -15.56
C GLN A 20 -9.55 2.47 -16.97
N PRO A 21 -8.88 3.38 -17.72
CA PRO A 21 -9.35 3.75 -19.07
C PRO A 21 -9.33 2.54 -20.02
N ARG A 22 -8.31 1.69 -19.90
CA ARG A 22 -8.20 0.47 -20.70
C ARG A 22 -9.28 -0.54 -20.33
N PHE A 23 -9.47 -0.78 -19.04
CA PHE A 23 -10.53 -1.67 -18.56
C PHE A 23 -11.91 -1.22 -19.05
N LEU A 24 -12.19 0.08 -18.98
CA LEU A 24 -13.42 0.67 -19.49
C LEU A 24 -13.58 0.45 -21.00
N ALA A 25 -12.52 0.65 -21.79
CA ALA A 25 -12.57 0.43 -23.23
C ALA A 25 -12.81 -1.04 -23.61
N GLN A 26 -12.30 -1.98 -22.81
CA GLN A 26 -12.42 -3.42 -23.08
C GLN A 26 -13.77 -4.00 -22.64
N THR A 27 -14.32 -3.52 -21.53
CA THR A 27 -15.48 -4.16 -20.87
C THR A 27 -16.73 -3.30 -20.85
N GLY A 28 -16.60 -1.97 -21.04
CA GLY A 28 -17.67 -1.01 -20.85
C GLY A 28 -17.97 -0.65 -19.39
N PHE A 29 -17.25 -1.24 -18.42
CA PHE A 29 -17.40 -0.97 -17.00
C PHE A 29 -16.39 0.06 -16.49
N ALA A 30 -16.85 1.00 -15.68
CA ALA A 30 -15.96 1.85 -14.89
C ALA A 30 -15.60 1.20 -13.56
N VAL A 31 -14.45 1.56 -12.99
CA VAL A 31 -14.03 1.10 -11.66
C VAL A 31 -14.35 2.18 -10.64
N GLU A 32 -15.29 1.90 -9.72
CA GLU A 32 -15.50 2.71 -8.52
C GLU A 32 -14.61 2.16 -7.39
N GLY A 33 -13.43 2.74 -7.23
CA GLY A 33 -12.43 2.27 -6.26
C GLY A 33 -12.38 3.08 -4.97
N ARG A 34 -12.40 2.37 -3.84
CA ARG A 34 -12.06 2.91 -2.51
C ARG A 34 -10.71 2.36 -2.08
N PHE A 35 -9.84 3.25 -1.63
CA PHE A 35 -8.47 2.93 -1.25
C PHE A 35 -8.16 3.44 0.15
N ASP A 36 -7.76 2.54 1.04
CA ASP A 36 -7.40 2.89 2.42
C ASP A 36 -6.46 1.83 3.04
N ALA A 37 -6.22 1.93 4.35
CA ALA A 37 -5.55 0.87 5.10
C ALA A 37 -6.25 -0.48 4.92
N VAL A 38 -5.47 -1.55 4.75
CA VAL A 38 -6.01 -2.91 4.48
C VAL A 38 -6.99 -3.39 5.56
N GLY A 39 -6.75 -3.02 6.82
CA GLY A 39 -7.67 -3.34 7.92
C GLY A 39 -9.02 -2.64 7.78
N MET A 40 -9.03 -1.38 7.32
CA MET A 40 -10.26 -0.62 7.08
C MET A 40 -11.06 -1.18 5.90
N MET A 41 -10.39 -1.56 4.81
CA MET A 41 -11.04 -2.16 3.64
C MET A 41 -11.62 -3.55 3.95
N ARG A 42 -10.91 -4.36 4.74
CA ARG A 42 -11.46 -5.61 5.28
C ARG A 42 -12.73 -5.34 6.10
N ASP A 43 -12.67 -4.40 7.04
CA ASP A 43 -13.81 -4.10 7.91
C ASP A 43 -15.02 -3.61 7.10
N GLN A 44 -14.81 -2.82 6.04
CA GLN A 44 -15.87 -2.39 5.11
C GLN A 44 -16.49 -3.56 4.34
N LEU A 45 -15.68 -4.52 3.86
CA LEU A 45 -16.18 -5.72 3.21
C LEU A 45 -17.04 -6.55 4.17
N LEU A 46 -16.56 -6.78 5.39
CA LEU A 46 -17.28 -7.53 6.42
C LEU A 46 -18.56 -6.82 6.89
N ALA A 47 -18.59 -5.49 6.83
CA ALA A 47 -19.78 -4.69 7.10
C ALA A 47 -20.81 -4.70 5.95
N GLY A 48 -20.54 -5.41 4.86
CA GLY A 48 -21.47 -5.55 3.73
C GLY A 48 -21.42 -4.40 2.72
N THR A 49 -20.32 -3.65 2.65
CA THR A 49 -20.13 -2.67 1.57
C THR A 49 -20.15 -3.40 0.22
N PRO A 50 -20.96 -2.96 -0.77
CA PRO A 50 -20.95 -3.55 -2.10
C PRO A 50 -19.54 -3.57 -2.69
N CYS A 51 -19.12 -4.75 -3.15
CA CYS A 51 -17.75 -4.98 -3.58
C CYS A 51 -17.71 -6.14 -4.58
N ASP A 52 -17.14 -5.90 -5.76
CA ASP A 52 -16.94 -6.90 -6.80
C ASP A 52 -15.52 -7.45 -6.75
N VAL A 53 -14.53 -6.58 -6.52
CA VAL A 53 -13.11 -6.90 -6.43
C VAL A 53 -12.55 -6.41 -5.10
N VAL A 54 -11.76 -7.24 -4.43
CA VAL A 54 -10.99 -6.85 -3.25
C VAL A 54 -9.49 -7.02 -3.50
N ILE A 55 -8.69 -6.03 -3.14
CA ILE A 55 -7.22 -6.10 -3.23
C ILE A 55 -6.64 -5.82 -1.84
N LEU A 56 -6.12 -6.85 -1.19
CA LEU A 56 -5.57 -6.76 0.17
C LEU A 56 -4.25 -7.53 0.26
N THR A 57 -3.69 -7.63 1.45
CA THR A 57 -2.59 -8.56 1.71
C THR A 57 -3.04 -9.99 1.44
N ASP A 58 -2.16 -10.83 0.92
CA ASP A 58 -2.45 -12.24 0.62
C ASP A 58 -3.01 -13.02 1.82
N ALA A 59 -2.48 -12.75 3.02
CA ALA A 59 -2.97 -13.34 4.26
C ALA A 59 -4.45 -12.99 4.55
N LEU A 60 -4.87 -11.74 4.28
CA LEU A 60 -6.27 -11.32 4.44
C LEU A 60 -7.15 -11.93 3.36
N ILE A 61 -6.69 -12.02 2.12
CA ILE A 61 -7.43 -12.71 1.04
C ILE A 61 -7.65 -14.18 1.39
N THR A 62 -6.63 -14.86 1.93
CA THR A 62 -6.74 -16.24 2.40
C THR A 62 -7.78 -16.37 3.51
N GLN A 63 -7.77 -15.48 4.51
CA GLN A 63 -8.76 -15.47 5.60
C GLN A 63 -10.19 -15.19 5.10
N LEU A 64 -10.34 -14.24 4.17
CA LEU A 64 -11.63 -13.89 3.59
C LEU A 64 -12.17 -15.01 2.69
N THR A 65 -11.29 -15.76 2.02
CA THR A 65 -11.67 -16.97 1.28
C THR A 65 -12.17 -18.06 2.24
N ALA A 66 -11.42 -18.32 3.33
CA ALA A 66 -11.81 -19.32 4.33
C ALA A 66 -13.13 -19.00 5.03
N SER A 67 -13.46 -17.70 5.18
CA SER A 67 -14.71 -17.24 5.77
C SER A 67 -15.84 -17.03 4.75
N GLY A 68 -15.62 -17.34 3.47
CA GLY A 68 -16.64 -17.30 2.42
C GLY A 68 -16.95 -15.92 1.84
N HIS A 69 -16.19 -14.88 2.19
CA HIS A 69 -16.37 -13.51 1.67
C HIS A 69 -15.70 -13.30 0.31
N VAL A 70 -14.71 -14.14 -0.03
CA VAL A 70 -13.99 -14.14 -1.31
C VAL A 70 -14.21 -15.48 -2.02
N ALA A 71 -14.41 -15.43 -3.33
CA ALA A 71 -14.62 -16.61 -4.15
C ALA A 71 -13.34 -17.45 -4.24
N ALA A 72 -13.42 -18.72 -3.84
CA ALA A 72 -12.30 -19.65 -3.89
C ALA A 72 -11.76 -19.81 -5.33
N GLY A 73 -10.43 -19.82 -5.47
CA GLY A 73 -9.75 -19.93 -6.78
C GLY A 73 -9.64 -18.63 -7.58
N SER A 74 -10.27 -17.54 -7.13
CA SER A 74 -10.22 -16.24 -7.82
C SER A 74 -8.96 -15.41 -7.52
N ALA A 75 -8.22 -15.76 -6.47
CA ALA A 75 -7.05 -14.99 -6.04
C ALA A 75 -5.95 -14.95 -7.11
N ARG A 76 -5.42 -13.76 -7.39
CA ARG A 76 -4.26 -13.52 -8.25
C ARG A 76 -3.27 -12.60 -7.53
N PRO A 77 -2.06 -13.10 -7.23
CA PRO A 77 -0.99 -12.27 -6.67
C PRO A 77 -0.61 -11.14 -7.64
N LEU A 78 -0.48 -9.92 -7.14
CA LEU A 78 -0.07 -8.76 -7.93
C LEU A 78 1.44 -8.50 -7.78
N GLY A 79 2.00 -8.76 -6.61
CA GLY A 79 3.43 -8.57 -6.34
C GLY A 79 3.72 -8.22 -4.89
N LEU A 80 5.00 -8.31 -4.54
CA LEU A 80 5.51 -7.91 -3.23
C LEU A 80 5.69 -6.39 -3.19
N VAL A 81 5.24 -5.75 -2.11
CA VAL A 81 5.45 -4.33 -1.87
C VAL A 81 6.25 -4.16 -0.59
N LYS A 82 7.40 -3.49 -0.69
CA LYS A 82 8.26 -3.20 0.46
C LYS A 82 7.83 -1.94 1.18
N THR A 83 8.10 -1.88 2.48
CA THR A 83 8.06 -0.63 3.25
C THR A 83 9.36 0.16 3.02
N GLY A 84 9.22 1.48 2.79
CA GLY A 84 10.33 2.38 2.52
C GLY A 84 10.28 3.67 3.32
N ILE A 85 11.35 4.44 3.17
CA ILE A 85 11.56 5.75 3.77
C ILE A 85 11.49 6.81 2.69
N ALA A 86 10.70 7.85 2.96
CA ALA A 86 10.53 9.00 2.09
C ALA A 86 11.03 10.28 2.74
N VAL A 87 11.35 11.26 1.91
CA VAL A 87 11.52 12.66 2.32
C VAL A 87 10.82 13.55 1.30
N LYS A 88 10.68 14.83 1.62
CA LYS A 88 10.20 15.83 0.65
C LYS A 88 11.16 15.91 -0.54
N ASP A 89 10.63 16.21 -1.72
CA ASP A 89 11.45 16.41 -2.92
C ASP A 89 12.57 17.44 -2.69
N GLY A 90 13.77 17.10 -3.16
CA GLY A 90 14.97 17.94 -2.99
C GLY A 90 15.59 17.93 -1.60
N ALA A 91 14.96 17.31 -0.59
CA ALA A 91 15.58 17.13 0.72
C ALA A 91 16.66 16.03 0.66
N ALA A 92 17.82 16.30 1.26
CA ALA A 92 18.89 15.32 1.37
C ALA A 92 18.69 14.45 2.62
N LEU A 93 18.85 13.13 2.46
CA LEU A 93 18.97 12.19 3.55
C LEU A 93 20.11 11.22 3.25
N SER A 94 20.97 10.98 4.23
CA SER A 94 22.07 10.02 4.09
C SER A 94 21.54 8.60 3.84
N PRO A 95 22.32 7.72 3.19
CA PRO A 95 21.89 6.34 2.92
C PRO A 95 21.45 5.58 4.17
N LEU A 96 20.41 4.76 4.03
CA LEU A 96 19.75 4.01 5.12
C LEU A 96 19.91 2.49 4.93
N ALA A 97 21.14 2.01 4.78
CA ALA A 97 21.42 0.61 4.49
C ALA A 97 21.47 -0.28 5.75
N THR A 98 21.64 0.31 6.94
CA THR A 98 21.82 -0.43 8.21
C THR A 98 20.88 0.07 9.31
N ALA A 99 20.63 -0.75 10.34
CA ALA A 99 19.93 -0.32 11.55
C ALA A 99 20.49 0.94 12.17
N ALA A 100 21.82 1.06 12.25
CA ALA A 100 22.46 2.22 12.85
C ALA A 100 22.14 3.50 12.08
N GLN A 101 22.19 3.44 10.75
CA GLN A 101 21.85 4.57 9.88
C GLN A 101 20.36 4.92 9.98
N LEU A 102 19.48 3.92 9.93
CA LEU A 102 18.04 4.13 10.11
C LEU A 102 17.74 4.77 11.48
N LYS A 103 18.32 4.22 12.55
CA LYS A 103 18.17 4.75 13.91
C LYS A 103 18.59 6.20 14.01
N GLN A 104 19.78 6.53 13.51
CA GLN A 104 20.29 7.90 13.54
C GLN A 104 19.40 8.85 12.74
N ALA A 105 18.93 8.45 11.56
CA ALA A 105 18.04 9.27 10.75
C ALA A 105 16.70 9.53 11.45
N LEU A 106 16.08 8.50 12.03
CA LEU A 106 14.82 8.63 12.77
C LEU A 106 14.98 9.44 14.06
N GLN A 107 16.10 9.30 14.77
CA GLN A 107 16.40 10.12 15.94
C GLN A 107 16.65 11.58 15.60
N ALA A 108 17.17 11.88 14.40
CA ALA A 108 17.42 13.24 13.93
C ALA A 108 16.21 13.89 13.23
N ALA A 109 15.22 13.10 12.82
CA ALA A 109 14.04 13.60 12.10
C ALA A 109 13.26 14.64 12.92
N THR A 110 12.81 15.72 12.31
CA THR A 110 11.97 16.74 12.99
C THR A 110 10.52 16.31 13.09
N ALA A 111 10.08 15.48 12.15
CA ALA A 111 8.76 14.86 12.11
C ALA A 111 8.82 13.52 11.39
N ILE A 112 8.01 12.56 11.82
CA ILE A 112 7.95 11.21 11.24
C ILE A 112 6.51 10.92 10.83
N TYR A 113 6.24 10.94 9.53
CA TYR A 113 4.92 10.73 8.92
C TYR A 113 4.77 9.27 8.52
N PHE A 114 3.75 8.58 9.03
CA PHE A 114 3.54 7.16 8.75
C PHE A 114 2.06 6.81 8.88
N PRO A 115 1.59 5.69 8.29
CA PRO A 115 0.18 5.34 8.32
C PRO A 115 -0.21 4.72 9.67
N ASP A 116 -1.52 4.51 9.84
CA ASP A 116 -2.14 4.12 11.10
C ASP A 116 -1.45 2.89 11.74
N PRO A 117 -1.02 2.99 13.02
CA PRO A 117 -0.25 1.94 13.68
C PRO A 117 -1.05 0.69 14.08
N VAL A 118 -2.36 0.67 13.81
CA VAL A 118 -3.30 -0.40 14.21
C VAL A 118 -3.94 -1.06 12.98
N LYS A 119 -4.25 -0.28 11.93
CA LYS A 119 -5.02 -0.72 10.76
C LYS A 119 -4.19 -0.82 9.49
N ALA A 120 -3.07 -0.11 9.37
CA ALA A 120 -2.24 -0.11 8.18
C ALA A 120 -1.01 -1.01 8.33
N THR A 121 -0.74 -1.87 7.34
CA THR A 121 0.36 -2.84 7.38
C THR A 121 1.71 -2.18 7.67
N ALA A 122 2.05 -1.13 6.93
CA ALA A 122 3.31 -0.41 7.11
C ALA A 122 3.37 0.34 8.46
N GLY A 123 2.24 0.83 8.97
CA GLY A 123 2.20 1.57 10.23
C GLY A 123 2.42 0.67 11.44
N ILE A 124 1.74 -0.49 11.46
CA ILE A 124 1.94 -1.54 12.46
C ILE A 124 3.40 -2.01 12.47
N HIS A 125 3.97 -2.23 11.29
CA HIS A 125 5.35 -2.67 11.15
C HIS A 125 6.36 -1.61 11.59
N PHE A 126 6.17 -0.37 11.15
CA PHE A 126 7.06 0.73 11.50
C PHE A 126 7.14 0.97 13.01
N MET A 127 6.00 0.88 13.72
CA MET A 127 6.02 0.94 15.19
C MET A 127 6.78 -0.21 15.85
N LYS A 128 6.78 -1.42 15.25
CA LYS A 128 7.63 -2.53 15.73
C LYS A 128 9.11 -2.23 15.49
N VAL A 129 9.46 -1.65 14.34
CA VAL A 129 10.84 -1.24 14.02
C VAL A 129 11.34 -0.20 15.02
N LEU A 130 10.55 0.83 15.34
CA LEU A 130 10.92 1.84 16.34
C LEU A 130 11.22 1.22 17.72
N ARG A 131 10.42 0.24 18.15
CA ARG A 131 10.63 -0.52 19.39
C ARG A 131 11.88 -1.38 19.34
N GLN A 132 12.12 -2.09 18.23
CA GLN A 132 13.33 -2.90 18.04
C GLN A 132 14.60 -2.05 18.03
N LEU A 133 14.52 -0.83 17.49
CA LEU A 133 15.60 0.16 17.54
C LEU A 133 15.78 0.80 18.94
N GLY A 134 14.81 0.62 19.83
CA GLY A 134 14.79 1.20 21.18
C GLY A 134 14.66 2.72 21.19
N ILE A 135 13.93 3.31 20.23
CA ILE A 135 13.79 4.76 20.09
C ILE A 135 12.33 5.24 20.11
N ASP A 136 11.35 4.34 20.22
CA ASP A 136 9.92 4.67 20.18
C ASP A 136 9.54 5.74 21.22
N ALA A 137 10.03 5.62 22.45
CA ALA A 137 9.83 6.64 23.48
C ALA A 137 10.53 7.98 23.16
N GLN A 138 11.71 7.93 22.54
CA GLN A 138 12.52 9.11 22.22
C GLN A 138 11.96 9.94 21.05
N VAL A 139 11.26 9.30 20.12
CA VAL A 139 10.69 9.98 18.94
C VAL A 139 9.18 10.22 19.07
N ALA A 140 8.57 9.83 20.19
CA ALA A 140 7.12 9.82 20.38
C ALA A 140 6.45 11.18 20.10
N ASP A 141 7.09 12.27 20.50
CA ASP A 141 6.64 13.65 20.29
C ASP A 141 6.67 14.10 18.82
N ARG A 142 7.40 13.35 17.97
CA ARG A 142 7.59 13.63 16.54
C ARG A 142 6.83 12.68 15.63
N LEU A 143 6.17 11.66 16.18
CA LEU A 143 5.33 10.73 15.43
C LEU A 143 4.05 11.43 14.94
N ARG A 144 3.82 11.42 13.63
CA ARG A 144 2.63 11.95 12.96
C ARG A 144 1.89 10.82 12.24
N PRO A 145 1.08 10.01 12.95
CA PRO A 145 0.29 8.96 12.31
C PRO A 145 -0.84 9.55 11.47
N TYR A 146 -1.11 8.95 10.30
CA TYR A 146 -2.23 9.29 9.40
C TYR A 146 -3.07 8.05 9.08
N PRO A 147 -4.31 8.19 8.60
CA PRO A 147 -5.19 7.04 8.33
C PRO A 147 -4.57 5.99 7.38
N ASN A 148 -3.80 6.41 6.38
CA ASN A 148 -3.12 5.54 5.42
C ASN A 148 -1.85 6.19 4.86
N GLY A 149 -1.10 5.44 4.03
CA GLY A 149 0.21 5.87 3.57
C GLY A 149 0.14 7.03 2.60
N ALA A 150 -0.85 7.03 1.70
CA ALA A 150 -1.12 8.15 0.81
C ALA A 150 -1.36 9.46 1.60
N ALA A 151 -2.18 9.43 2.65
CA ALA A 151 -2.41 10.59 3.51
C ALA A 151 -1.14 11.04 4.26
N ALA A 152 -0.34 10.08 4.75
CA ALA A 152 0.94 10.37 5.39
C ALA A 152 1.93 11.07 4.44
N MET A 153 2.05 10.58 3.20
CA MET A 153 2.95 11.16 2.21
C MET A 153 2.47 12.52 1.70
N GLN A 154 1.16 12.72 1.56
CA GLN A 154 0.60 14.04 1.28
C GLN A 154 0.90 15.04 2.40
N ALA A 155 0.79 14.64 3.66
CA ALA A 155 1.12 15.51 4.77
C ALA A 155 2.63 15.80 4.86
N LEU A 156 3.49 14.83 4.53
CA LEU A 156 4.92 15.02 4.43
C LEU A 156 5.30 16.05 3.34
N SER A 157 4.66 15.99 2.16
CA SER A 157 4.95 16.95 1.08
C SER A 157 4.60 18.40 1.46
N GLN A 158 3.62 18.56 2.35
CA GLN A 158 3.19 19.84 2.89
C GLN A 158 3.98 20.31 4.12
N ALA A 159 4.90 19.49 4.64
CA ALA A 159 5.73 19.86 5.78
C ALA A 159 6.57 21.11 5.44
N GLY A 160 6.54 22.11 6.33
CA GLY A 160 7.26 23.37 6.19
C GLY A 160 8.69 23.33 6.75
N GLU A 161 8.97 22.40 7.66
CA GLU A 161 10.26 22.28 8.35
C GLU A 161 11.16 21.24 7.66
N PRO A 162 12.47 21.51 7.50
CA PRO A 162 13.40 20.51 6.96
C PRO A 162 13.58 19.34 7.95
N GLY A 163 14.04 18.20 7.44
CA GLY A 163 14.35 17.03 8.27
C GLY A 163 13.15 16.14 8.60
N ALA A 164 11.98 16.38 7.99
CA ALA A 164 10.85 15.47 8.08
C ALA A 164 11.11 14.18 7.28
N ILE A 165 10.71 13.04 7.85
CA ILE A 165 10.82 11.71 7.25
C ILE A 165 9.42 11.11 7.12
N GLY A 166 9.19 10.38 6.03
CA GLY A 166 8.03 9.52 5.83
C GLY A 166 8.40 8.03 5.92
N CYS A 167 7.48 7.20 6.38
CA CYS A 167 7.59 5.74 6.24
C CYS A 167 6.25 5.11 5.86
N THR A 168 6.18 4.46 4.70
CA THR A 168 5.02 3.68 4.26
C THR A 168 5.42 2.69 3.16
N GLN A 169 4.47 2.01 2.52
CA GLN A 169 4.72 1.17 1.35
C GLN A 169 5.35 1.98 0.21
N VAL A 170 6.37 1.41 -0.45
CA VAL A 170 7.11 2.04 -1.56
C VAL A 170 6.18 2.51 -2.67
N THR A 171 5.14 1.73 -2.98
CA THR A 171 4.15 2.11 -4.00
C THR A 171 3.45 3.43 -3.63
N GLU A 172 3.03 3.61 -2.38
CA GLU A 172 2.38 4.86 -1.95
C GLU A 172 3.34 6.06 -1.98
N ILE A 173 4.64 5.84 -1.78
CA ILE A 173 5.66 6.88 -1.91
C ILE A 173 5.84 7.28 -3.37
N LEU A 174 6.03 6.30 -4.27
CA LEU A 174 6.28 6.54 -5.70
C LEU A 174 5.12 7.25 -6.40
N PHE A 175 3.89 7.06 -5.91
CA PHE A 175 2.70 7.70 -6.45
C PHE A 175 2.28 8.99 -5.73
N ALA A 176 2.99 9.40 -4.68
CA ALA A 176 2.70 10.63 -3.94
C ALA A 176 3.51 11.82 -4.51
N PRO A 177 2.86 12.93 -4.90
CA PRO A 177 3.56 14.10 -5.39
C PRO A 177 4.27 14.87 -4.25
N GLY A 178 5.43 15.44 -4.54
CA GLY A 178 6.18 16.29 -3.61
C GLY A 178 7.03 15.53 -2.59
N VAL A 179 7.16 14.20 -2.75
CA VAL A 179 8.03 13.35 -1.95
C VAL A 179 8.84 12.42 -2.85
N GLN A 180 10.00 12.02 -2.36
CA GLN A 180 10.87 11.05 -3.01
C GLN A 180 11.17 9.87 -2.09
N LEU A 181 11.25 8.69 -2.68
CA LEU A 181 11.76 7.50 -2.01
C LEU A 181 13.28 7.63 -1.81
N VAL A 182 13.73 7.45 -0.57
CA VAL A 182 15.17 7.41 -0.24
C VAL A 182 15.70 5.98 -0.33
N ALA A 183 15.02 5.04 0.33
CA ALA A 183 15.38 3.63 0.36
C ALA A 183 14.22 2.77 0.88
N ALA A 184 14.24 1.47 0.58
CA ALA A 184 13.50 0.50 1.38
C ALA A 184 14.08 0.43 2.81
N LEU A 185 13.31 -0.09 3.77
CA LEU A 185 13.86 -0.39 5.09
C LEU A 185 15.05 -1.37 4.96
N PRO A 186 16.09 -1.27 5.82
CA PRO A 186 17.18 -2.23 5.89
C PRO A 186 16.66 -3.67 5.97
N LYS A 187 17.41 -4.64 5.42
CA LYS A 187 16.96 -6.03 5.30
C LYS A 187 16.47 -6.64 6.62
N GLU A 188 17.10 -6.28 7.73
CA GLU A 188 16.72 -6.74 9.09
C GLU A 188 15.36 -6.23 9.56
N PHE A 189 14.87 -5.11 8.99
CA PHE A 189 13.58 -4.50 9.27
C PHE A 189 12.65 -4.53 8.06
N GLU A 190 12.98 -5.32 7.05
CA GLU A 190 12.18 -5.38 5.83
C GLU A 190 10.78 -5.92 6.14
N LEU A 191 9.80 -5.30 5.50
CA LEU A 191 8.48 -5.89 5.32
C LEU A 191 8.18 -5.87 3.84
N ALA A 192 8.21 -7.05 3.22
CA ALA A 192 7.73 -7.27 1.86
C ALA A 192 6.34 -7.92 1.94
N THR A 193 5.31 -7.16 1.59
CA THR A 193 3.91 -7.61 1.69
C THR A 193 3.40 -8.04 0.32
N LEU A 194 2.98 -9.30 0.19
CA LEU A 194 2.30 -9.73 -1.03
C LEU A 194 0.89 -9.15 -1.06
N TYR A 195 0.59 -8.36 -2.10
CA TYR A 195 -0.77 -7.90 -2.39
C TYR A 195 -1.41 -8.82 -3.43
N THR A 196 -2.66 -9.18 -3.18
CA THR A 196 -3.42 -10.16 -3.96
C THR A 196 -4.79 -9.56 -4.26
N ALA A 197 -5.23 -9.67 -5.52
CA ALA A 197 -6.57 -9.30 -5.96
C ALA A 197 -7.45 -10.55 -6.01
N ALA A 198 -8.73 -10.43 -5.64
CA ALA A 198 -9.68 -11.54 -5.68
C ALA A 198 -11.11 -11.05 -5.91
N VAL A 199 -11.97 -11.95 -6.41
CA VAL A 199 -13.40 -11.67 -6.62
C VAL A 199 -14.14 -11.88 -5.30
N CYS A 200 -14.97 -10.91 -4.91
CA CYS A 200 -15.84 -11.04 -3.74
C CYS A 200 -16.95 -12.07 -4.02
N SER A 201 -17.33 -12.88 -3.03
CA SER A 201 -18.37 -13.92 -3.22
C SER A 201 -19.74 -13.36 -3.58
N GLN A 202 -20.00 -12.11 -3.20
CA GLN A 202 -21.26 -11.39 -3.50
C GLN A 202 -21.09 -10.36 -4.63
N ALA A 203 -20.09 -10.52 -5.49
CA ALA A 203 -19.89 -9.64 -6.64
C ALA A 203 -21.16 -9.60 -7.51
N ALA A 204 -21.63 -8.39 -7.82
CA ALA A 204 -22.73 -8.16 -8.75
C ALA A 204 -22.27 -8.38 -10.20
N GLN A 205 -20.98 -8.18 -10.48
CA GLN A 205 -20.37 -8.29 -11.81
C GLN A 205 -19.15 -9.23 -11.79
N PRO A 206 -19.33 -10.55 -11.52
CA PRO A 206 -18.21 -11.47 -11.30
C PRO A 206 -17.29 -11.66 -12.52
N GLN A 207 -17.83 -11.59 -13.74
CA GLN A 207 -17.01 -11.67 -14.96
C GLN A 207 -16.15 -10.41 -15.11
N ALA A 208 -16.73 -9.21 -15.04
CA ALA A 208 -15.98 -7.97 -15.14
C ALA A 208 -14.95 -7.81 -13.99
N ALA A 209 -15.27 -8.33 -12.80
CA ALA A 209 -14.33 -8.43 -11.69
C ALA A 209 -13.13 -9.31 -12.03
N THR A 210 -13.37 -10.48 -12.64
CA THR A 210 -12.32 -11.40 -13.11
C THR A 210 -11.47 -10.73 -14.19
N ASP A 211 -12.10 -10.05 -15.17
CA ASP A 211 -11.41 -9.35 -16.26
C ASP A 211 -10.48 -8.24 -15.71
N LEU A 212 -10.92 -7.48 -14.69
CA LEU A 212 -10.07 -6.49 -14.03
C LEU A 212 -8.86 -7.15 -13.34
N ILE A 213 -9.09 -8.24 -12.62
CA ILE A 213 -8.03 -8.97 -11.90
C ILE A 213 -7.00 -9.52 -12.88
N GLU A 214 -7.45 -10.11 -13.99
CA GLU A 214 -6.58 -10.63 -15.05
C GLU A 214 -5.78 -9.50 -15.71
N LEU A 215 -6.41 -8.35 -16.00
CA LEU A 215 -5.71 -7.18 -16.51
C LEU A 215 -4.60 -6.72 -15.55
N LEU A 216 -4.90 -6.60 -14.25
CA LEU A 216 -3.96 -6.17 -13.22
C LEU A 216 -2.79 -7.15 -13.05
N ALA A 217 -3.04 -8.46 -13.16
CA ALA A 217 -2.06 -9.53 -12.97
C ALA A 217 -1.33 -9.92 -14.28
N SER A 218 -1.77 -9.43 -15.44
CA SER A 218 -1.22 -9.80 -16.74
C SER A 218 0.29 -9.53 -16.87
N GLU A 219 0.96 -10.28 -17.74
CA GLU A 219 2.35 -10.01 -18.14
C GLU A 219 2.51 -8.62 -18.75
N GLU A 220 1.50 -8.16 -19.49
CA GLU A 220 1.51 -6.83 -20.10
C GLU A 220 1.50 -5.70 -19.05
N ALA A 221 0.86 -5.93 -17.90
CA ALA A 221 0.89 -5.00 -16.77
C ALA A 221 2.17 -5.13 -15.90
N ALA A 222 3.04 -6.13 -16.14
CA ALA A 222 4.24 -6.33 -15.34
C ALA A 222 5.19 -5.11 -15.32
N PRO A 223 5.48 -4.41 -16.44
CA PRO A 223 6.28 -3.19 -16.42
C PRO A 223 5.65 -2.08 -15.57
N LEU A 224 4.31 -1.96 -15.59
CA LEU A 224 3.59 -0.97 -14.77
C LEU A 224 3.67 -1.34 -13.28
N ARG A 225 3.52 -2.62 -12.94
CA ARG A 225 3.70 -3.12 -11.56
C ARG A 225 5.10 -2.80 -11.05
N SER A 226 6.14 -3.14 -11.82
CA SER A 226 7.54 -2.87 -11.47
C SER A 226 7.83 -1.38 -11.32
N ALA A 227 7.40 -0.55 -12.28
CA ALA A 227 7.56 0.91 -12.21
C ALA A 227 6.82 1.51 -11.01
N GLY A 228 5.69 0.91 -10.63
CA GLY A 228 4.89 1.31 -9.47
C GLY A 228 5.44 0.82 -8.13
N GLY A 229 6.51 0.02 -8.09
CA GLY A 229 7.12 -0.48 -6.85
C GLY A 229 6.64 -1.85 -6.38
N PHE A 230 5.95 -2.61 -7.23
CA PHE A 230 5.68 -4.03 -7.00
C PHE A 230 6.86 -4.87 -7.49
N GLU A 231 7.38 -5.75 -6.64
CA GLU A 231 8.38 -6.74 -7.00
C GLU A 231 7.71 -8.06 -7.41
N SER A 232 8.31 -8.74 -8.39
CA SER A 232 7.83 -10.05 -8.85
C SER A 232 7.85 -11.07 -7.72
N THR A 233 6.87 -11.97 -7.72
CA THR A 233 6.85 -13.16 -6.84
C THR A 233 7.63 -14.33 -7.41
N THR A 234 7.99 -14.28 -8.70
CA THR A 234 8.86 -15.25 -9.36
C THR A 234 10.30 -14.72 -9.38
N ALA A 235 11.22 -15.51 -8.83
CA ALA A 235 12.66 -15.27 -8.90
C ALA A 235 13.23 -15.67 -10.27
#